data_AF-A0AAW6NHD3-F1
#
_entry.id   AF-A0AAW6NHD3-F1
#
_cell.length_a   1.000
_cell.length_b   1.000
_cell.length_c   1.000
_cell.angle_alpha   90.00
_cell.angle_beta   90.00
_cell.angle_gamma   90.00
#
_symmetry.space_group_name_H-M   'P 1'
#
loop_
_entity.id
_entity.type
_entity.pdbx_description
1 polymer ?
#
loop_
_entity_poly.entity_id
_entity_poly.type
_entity_poly.pdbx_seq_one_letter_code
_entity_poly.pdbx_strand_id
1 'polypeptide(L)'
;LRSYGGNYAGYRTQRDAEQLAARAALEHAATERKRTRARMHKEHDDSLRRSAKTLRTVDSLNIASFERVKYKGAAKERIGSWKKQHSDQNHALNAAVNQARERVEEDNAVMFTLPGSEIPEGKQVLVLEELVLPHVPVPPINWRMDGPMRVALRGPNGCGKSTLLKVMLGETAPVTGTCKVSVRCAYLDQHLSRLDLSQSVMTHLSLGNTPLEEGALRTRLAQLQLGAEKVALP
;
A
#
# COMPACT_ATOMS: atom_id res chain seq x y z
N LEU A 1 -10.01 1.66 11.20
CA LEU A 1 -8.83 0.85 11.57
C LEU A 1 -9.17 -0.62 11.37
N ARG A 2 -8.45 -1.35 10.50
CA ARG A 2 -8.55 -2.81 10.41
C ARG A 2 -7.55 -3.42 11.39
N SER A 3 -8.01 -4.23 12.33
CA SER A 3 -7.14 -4.99 13.23
C SER A 3 -6.87 -6.36 12.62
N TYR A 4 -5.59 -6.74 12.56
CA TYR A 4 -5.15 -8.06 12.11
C TYR A 4 -4.67 -8.85 13.33
N GLY A 5 -5.21 -10.05 13.54
CA GLY A 5 -4.77 -10.95 14.62
C GLY A 5 -3.56 -11.77 14.18
N GLY A 6 -2.60 -12.00 15.09
CA GLY A 6 -1.45 -12.90 14.86
C GLY A 6 -0.10 -12.21 14.73
N ASN A 7 0.92 -12.97 14.30
CA ASN A 7 2.27 -12.47 14.11
C ASN A 7 2.44 -11.77 12.74
N TYR A 8 3.57 -11.10 12.52
CA TYR A 8 3.85 -10.38 11.26
C TYR A 8 3.77 -11.28 10.01
N ALA A 9 4.15 -12.56 10.13
CA ALA A 9 4.05 -13.51 9.01
C ALA A 9 2.58 -13.81 8.64
N GLY A 10 1.71 -13.96 9.64
CA GLY A 10 0.27 -14.10 9.45
C GLY A 10 -0.34 -12.84 8.81
N TYR A 11 -0.01 -11.67 9.35
CA TYR A 11 -0.40 -10.38 8.76
C TYR A 11 0.02 -10.26 7.29
N ARG A 12 1.28 -10.57 6.97
CA ARG A 12 1.79 -10.53 5.59
C ARG A 12 0.99 -11.44 4.66
N THR A 13 0.76 -12.69 5.08
CA THR A 13 0.02 -13.67 4.27
C THR A 13 -1.41 -13.18 4.00
N GLN A 14 -2.08 -12.65 5.01
CA GLN A 14 -3.43 -12.09 4.86
C GLN A 14 -3.45 -10.86 3.95
N ARG A 15 -2.50 -9.93 4.14
CA ARG A 15 -2.36 -8.74 3.29
C ARG A 15 -2.11 -9.12 1.83
N ASP A 16 -1.21 -10.06 1.58
CA ASP A 16 -0.85 -10.52 0.24
C ASP A 16 -2.07 -11.17 -0.45
N ALA A 17 -2.87 -11.95 0.29
CA ALA A 17 -4.11 -12.53 -0.21
C ALA A 17 -5.18 -11.47 -0.53
N GLU A 18 -5.36 -10.47 0.35
CA GLU A 18 -6.28 -9.35 0.11
C GLU A 18 -5.86 -8.54 -1.13
N GLN A 19 -4.57 -8.24 -1.30
CA GLN A 19 -4.07 -7.56 -2.49
C GLN A 19 -4.26 -8.38 -3.76
N LEU A 20 -4.00 -9.69 -3.72
CA LEU A 20 -4.20 -10.58 -4.86
C LEU A 20 -5.67 -10.65 -5.27
N ALA A 21 -6.59 -10.74 -4.30
CA ALA A 21 -8.02 -10.71 -4.55
C ALA A 21 -8.48 -9.37 -5.16
N ALA A 22 -7.97 -8.24 -4.66
CA ALA A 22 -8.27 -6.92 -5.20
C ALA A 22 -7.77 -6.76 -6.65
N ARG A 23 -6.54 -7.20 -6.94
CA ARG A 23 -5.97 -7.19 -8.30
C ARG A 23 -6.78 -8.07 -9.26
N ALA A 24 -7.12 -9.28 -8.84
CA ALA A 24 -7.95 -10.19 -9.63
C ALA A 24 -9.34 -9.60 -9.92
N ALA A 25 -9.96 -8.91 -8.95
CA ALA A 25 -11.24 -8.23 -9.15
C ALA A 25 -11.13 -7.08 -10.17
N LEU A 26 -10.04 -6.32 -10.15
CA LEU A 26 -9.78 -5.27 -11.15
C LEU A 26 -9.59 -5.86 -12.55
N GLU A 27 -8.78 -6.92 -12.68
CA GLU A 27 -8.58 -7.61 -13.96
C GLU A 27 -9.88 -8.19 -14.51
N HIS A 28 -10.70 -8.79 -13.65
CA HIS A 28 -12.01 -9.29 -14.02
C HIS A 28 -12.92 -8.16 -14.53
N ALA A 29 -13.03 -7.05 -13.78
CA ALA A 29 -13.83 -5.89 -14.19
C ALA A 29 -13.35 -5.29 -15.52
N ALA A 30 -12.02 -5.19 -15.72
CA ALA A 30 -11.43 -4.69 -16.95
C ALA A 30 -11.71 -5.61 -18.15
N THR A 31 -11.60 -6.93 -17.94
CA THR A 31 -11.88 -7.94 -18.96
C THR A 31 -13.36 -7.95 -19.35
N GLU A 32 -14.26 -7.90 -18.37
CA GLU A 32 -15.70 -7.83 -18.60
C GLU A 32 -16.11 -6.55 -19.34
N ARG A 33 -15.51 -5.41 -18.99
CA ARG A 33 -15.70 -4.16 -19.75
C ARG A 33 -15.27 -4.31 -21.21
N LYS A 34 -14.10 -4.91 -21.46
CA LYS A 34 -13.58 -5.12 -22.82
C LYS A 34 -14.49 -6.04 -23.63
N ARG A 35 -14.89 -7.19 -23.06
CA ARG A 35 -15.78 -8.17 -23.70
C ARG A 35 -17.15 -7.57 -24.00
N THR A 36 -17.75 -6.89 -23.03
CA THR A 36 -19.08 -6.30 -23.19
C THR A 36 -19.08 -5.18 -24.23
N ARG A 37 -18.06 -4.32 -24.25
CA ARG A 37 -17.91 -3.30 -25.30
C ARG A 37 -17.75 -3.89 -26.70
N ALA A 38 -16.94 -4.93 -26.84
CA ALA A 38 -16.78 -5.63 -28.12
C ALA A 38 -18.10 -6.24 -28.60
N ARG A 39 -18.87 -6.87 -27.70
CA ARG A 39 -20.19 -7.40 -28.02
C ARG A 39 -21.16 -6.31 -28.45
N MET A 40 -21.25 -5.21 -27.68
CA MET A 40 -22.11 -4.06 -28.02
C MET A 40 -21.74 -3.43 -29.38
N HIS A 41 -20.46 -3.32 -29.71
CA HIS A 41 -20.02 -2.81 -31.00
C HIS A 41 -20.46 -3.72 -32.14
N LYS A 42 -20.27 -5.04 -31.99
CA LYS A 42 -20.69 -6.02 -33.00
C LYS A 42 -22.22 -6.02 -33.21
N GLU A 43 -22.98 -5.99 -32.12
CA GLU A 43 -24.44 -5.89 -32.16
C GLU A 43 -24.92 -4.60 -32.84
N HIS A 44 -24.23 -3.49 -32.58
CA HIS A 44 -24.48 -2.22 -33.25
C HIS A 44 -24.24 -2.32 -34.76
N ASP A 45 -23.08 -2.83 -35.18
CA ASP A 45 -22.71 -2.99 -36.59
C ASP A 45 -23.68 -3.91 -37.34
N ASP A 46 -24.01 -5.07 -36.76
CA ASP A 46 -24.92 -6.05 -37.37
C ASP A 46 -26.34 -5.50 -37.53
N SER A 47 -26.77 -4.66 -36.59
CA SER A 47 -28.05 -3.98 -36.69
C SER A 47 -28.06 -2.85 -37.70
N LEU A 48 -27.02 -2.02 -37.75
CA LEU A 48 -26.89 -0.98 -38.78
C LEU A 48 -26.94 -1.62 -40.18
N ARG A 49 -26.26 -2.75 -40.37
CA ARG A 49 -26.32 -3.53 -41.61
C ARG A 49 -27.74 -4.02 -41.92
N ARG A 50 -28.45 -4.58 -40.92
CA ARG A 50 -29.86 -5.03 -41.07
C ARG A 50 -30.82 -3.89 -41.39
N SER A 51 -30.67 -2.74 -40.72
CA SER A 51 -31.48 -1.55 -40.96
C SER A 51 -31.22 -0.98 -42.36
N ALA A 52 -29.96 -0.90 -42.79
CA ALA A 52 -29.61 -0.47 -44.14
C ALA A 52 -30.16 -1.41 -45.22
N LYS A 53 -30.11 -2.74 -44.99
CA LYS A 53 -30.72 -3.74 -45.89
C LYS A 53 -32.23 -3.55 -45.97
N THR A 54 -32.90 -3.45 -44.82
CA THR A 54 -34.35 -3.21 -44.73
C THR A 54 -34.75 -1.95 -45.50
N LEU A 55 -34.00 -0.85 -45.32
CA LEU A 55 -34.30 0.42 -45.98
C LEU A 55 -34.21 0.32 -47.51
N ARG A 56 -33.23 -0.43 -48.04
CA ARG A 56 -33.08 -0.68 -49.48
C ARG A 56 -34.19 -1.58 -50.04
N THR A 57 -34.57 -2.64 -49.33
CA THR A 57 -35.59 -3.60 -49.80
C THR A 57 -37.01 -3.06 -49.68
N VAL A 58 -37.29 -2.22 -48.69
CA VAL A 58 -38.64 -1.64 -48.47
C VAL A 58 -39.06 -0.71 -49.61
N ASP A 59 -38.09 -0.14 -50.34
CA ASP A 59 -38.35 0.68 -51.53
C ASP A 59 -38.66 -0.15 -52.79
N SER A 60 -38.25 -1.44 -52.83
CA SER A 60 -38.54 -2.35 -53.95
C SER A 60 -39.74 -3.27 -53.72
N LEU A 61 -40.33 -3.28 -52.52
CA LEU A 61 -41.50 -4.08 -52.19
C LEU A 61 -42.80 -3.40 -52.67
N ASN A 62 -43.70 -4.19 -53.24
CA ASN A 62 -45.05 -3.77 -53.62
C ASN A 62 -45.99 -3.76 -52.39
N ILE A 63 -45.72 -2.84 -51.47
CA ILE A 63 -46.49 -2.61 -50.25
C ILE A 63 -47.09 -1.21 -50.25
N ALA A 64 -48.14 -1.03 -49.45
CA ALA A 64 -48.82 0.25 -49.34
C ALA A 64 -47.93 1.34 -48.72
N SER A 65 -48.19 2.60 -49.07
CA SER A 65 -47.37 3.74 -48.64
C SER A 65 -47.27 3.87 -47.11
N PHE A 66 -48.37 3.62 -46.39
CA PHE A 66 -48.41 3.69 -44.93
C PHE A 66 -47.55 2.60 -44.26
N GLU A 67 -47.51 1.39 -44.82
CA GLU A 67 -46.66 0.30 -44.32
C GLU A 67 -45.19 0.63 -44.54
N ARG A 68 -44.86 1.22 -45.70
CA ARG A 68 -43.49 1.67 -46.02
C ARG A 68 -42.99 2.68 -44.99
N VAL A 69 -43.81 3.66 -44.61
CA VAL A 69 -43.49 4.64 -43.57
C VAL A 69 -43.28 3.96 -42.21
N LYS A 70 -44.14 3.00 -41.85
CA LYS A 70 -44.01 2.23 -40.60
C LYS A 70 -42.70 1.44 -40.53
N TYR A 71 -42.31 0.74 -41.60
CA TYR A 71 -41.04 0.02 -41.66
C TYR A 71 -39.82 0.95 -41.59
N LYS A 72 -39.86 2.09 -42.29
CA LYS A 72 -38.79 3.11 -42.22
C LYS A 72 -38.68 3.74 -40.83
N GLY A 73 -39.81 4.01 -40.18
CA GLY A 73 -39.87 4.52 -38.80
C GLY A 73 -39.27 3.53 -37.80
N ALA A 74 -39.72 2.28 -37.84
CA ALA A 74 -39.22 1.21 -36.96
C ALA A 74 -37.73 0.92 -37.15
N ALA A 75 -37.16 1.15 -38.34
CA ALA A 75 -35.72 1.02 -38.59
C ALA A 75 -34.90 2.18 -37.98
N LYS A 76 -35.46 3.40 -37.91
CA LYS A 76 -34.81 4.59 -37.35
C LYS A 76 -34.93 4.68 -35.83
N GLU A 77 -36.09 4.32 -35.27
CA GLU A 77 -36.40 4.44 -33.84
C GLU A 77 -35.50 3.54 -32.97
N ARG A 78 -35.16 2.35 -33.48
CA ARG A 78 -34.22 1.41 -32.84
C ARG A 78 -32.84 2.02 -32.57
N ILE A 79 -32.40 3.02 -33.34
CA ILE A 79 -31.08 3.64 -33.19
C ILE A 79 -31.02 4.55 -31.95
N GLY A 80 -32.11 5.27 -31.65
CA GLY A 80 -32.16 6.23 -30.54
C GLY A 80 -32.17 5.57 -29.17
N SER A 81 -33.00 4.54 -28.99
CA SER A 81 -33.07 3.76 -27.74
C SER A 81 -31.73 3.12 -27.36
N TRP A 82 -30.94 2.72 -28.35
CA TRP A 82 -29.66 2.04 -28.15
C TRP A 82 -28.55 2.95 -27.69
N LYS A 83 -28.52 4.19 -28.18
CA LYS A 83 -27.52 5.17 -27.76
C LYS A 83 -27.60 5.41 -26.24
N LYS A 84 -28.82 5.50 -25.72
CA LYS A 84 -29.07 5.62 -24.27
C LYS A 84 -28.65 4.36 -23.53
N GLN A 85 -29.12 3.19 -23.96
CA GLN A 85 -28.78 1.90 -23.33
C GLN A 85 -27.25 1.63 -23.32
N HIS A 86 -26.55 1.90 -24.42
CA HIS A 86 -25.10 1.73 -24.51
C HIS A 86 -24.35 2.74 -23.65
N SER A 87 -24.86 3.97 -23.53
CA SER A 87 -24.29 4.98 -22.64
C SER A 87 -24.38 4.53 -21.18
N ASP A 88 -25.57 4.10 -20.75
CA ASP A 88 -25.82 3.64 -19.38
C ASP A 88 -24.98 2.39 -19.05
N GLN A 89 -24.92 1.43 -19.98
CA GLN A 89 -24.08 0.23 -19.83
C GLN A 89 -22.59 0.57 -19.74
N ASN A 90 -22.10 1.49 -20.57
CA ASN A 90 -20.70 1.93 -20.52
C ASN A 90 -20.38 2.66 -19.22
N HIS A 91 -21.31 3.47 -18.71
CA HIS A 91 -21.16 4.15 -17.44
C HIS A 91 -21.05 3.13 -16.29
N ALA A 92 -21.94 2.13 -16.25
CA ALA A 92 -21.90 1.07 -15.25
C ALA A 92 -20.58 0.27 -15.29
N LEU A 93 -20.09 -0.09 -16.47
CA LEU A 93 -18.82 -0.81 -16.63
C LEU A 93 -17.62 0.05 -16.21
N ASN A 94 -17.62 1.35 -16.52
CA ASN A 94 -16.57 2.26 -16.07
C ASN A 94 -16.59 2.41 -14.54
N ALA A 95 -17.77 2.57 -13.95
CA ALA A 95 -17.93 2.66 -12.50
C ALA A 95 -17.42 1.39 -11.80
N ALA A 96 -17.73 0.19 -12.33
CA ALA A 96 -17.24 -1.07 -11.78
C ALA A 96 -15.71 -1.19 -11.81
N VAL A 97 -15.07 -0.76 -12.90
CA VAL A 97 -13.60 -0.73 -13.01
C VAL A 97 -13.00 0.27 -12.02
N ASN A 98 -13.58 1.46 -11.89
CA ASN A 98 -13.11 2.48 -10.95
C ASN A 98 -13.22 1.99 -9.50
N GLN A 99 -14.37 1.41 -9.12
CA GLN A 99 -14.58 0.86 -7.79
C GLN A 99 -13.62 -0.32 -7.49
N ALA A 100 -13.33 -1.16 -8.49
CA ALA A 100 -12.34 -2.23 -8.33
C ALA A 100 -10.92 -1.65 -8.17
N ARG A 101 -10.59 -0.57 -8.90
CA ARG A 101 -9.29 0.10 -8.83
C ARG A 101 -9.07 0.75 -7.47
N GLU A 102 -10.07 1.41 -6.90
CA GLU A 102 -10.00 2.02 -5.56
C GLU A 102 -9.75 1.01 -4.44
N ARG A 103 -10.15 -0.25 -4.63
CA ARG A 103 -9.88 -1.34 -3.69
C ARG A 103 -8.46 -1.89 -3.79
N VAL A 104 -7.76 -1.65 -4.90
CA VAL A 104 -6.36 -2.03 -5.04
C VAL A 104 -5.54 -0.98 -4.32
N GLU A 105 -5.05 -1.32 -3.14
CA GLU A 105 -4.03 -0.51 -2.48
C GLU A 105 -2.78 -0.48 -3.39
N GLU A 106 -2.40 0.72 -3.83
CA GLU A 106 -1.12 0.92 -4.50
C GLU A 106 -0.01 0.62 -3.48
N ASP A 107 0.76 -0.43 -3.75
CA ASP A 107 1.95 -0.75 -2.97
C ASP A 107 3.06 0.21 -3.40
N ASN A 108 2.89 1.49 -3.07
CA ASN A 108 3.95 2.46 -3.23
C ASN A 108 5.05 2.03 -2.26
N ALA A 109 6.22 1.70 -2.79
CA ALA A 109 7.36 1.40 -1.93
C ALA A 109 7.71 2.67 -1.16
N VAL A 110 7.75 2.58 0.17
CA VAL A 110 8.36 3.63 0.98
C VAL A 110 9.84 3.65 0.66
N MET A 111 10.27 4.63 -0.15
CA MET A 111 11.68 4.83 -0.48
C MET A 111 12.38 5.42 0.75
N PHE A 112 13.15 4.57 1.43
CA PHE A 112 13.87 4.93 2.64
C PHE A 112 15.34 5.18 2.31
N THR A 113 15.68 6.43 1.95
CA THR A 113 17.07 6.86 1.85
C THR A 113 17.56 7.26 3.23
N LEU A 114 18.18 6.30 3.93
CA LEU A 114 18.95 6.61 5.12
C LEU A 114 20.18 7.43 4.73
N PRO A 115 20.47 8.55 5.41
CA PRO A 115 21.75 9.21 5.25
C PRO A 115 22.88 8.23 5.58
N GLY A 116 24.08 8.52 5.06
CA GLY A 116 25.30 7.82 5.47
C GLY A 116 25.49 7.90 6.98
N SER A 117 26.32 6.99 7.52
CA SER A 117 26.62 7.03 8.95
C SER A 117 27.42 8.27 9.29
N GLU A 118 27.05 8.96 10.37
CA GLU A 118 27.86 10.03 10.97
C GLU A 118 29.04 9.47 11.80
N ILE A 119 29.12 8.15 11.96
CA ILE A 119 30.17 7.49 12.74
C ILE A 119 31.44 7.38 11.88
N PRO A 120 32.58 7.96 12.32
CA PRO A 120 33.84 7.83 11.61
C PRO A 120 34.31 6.38 11.53
N GLU A 121 35.05 6.06 10.47
CA GLU A 121 35.68 4.76 10.32
C GLU A 121 36.65 4.46 11.48
N GLY A 122 36.53 3.27 12.06
CA GLY A 122 37.33 2.83 13.21
C GLY A 122 36.87 3.42 14.56
N LYS A 123 35.82 4.24 14.60
CA LYS A 123 35.29 4.75 15.87
C LYS A 123 34.67 3.60 16.67
N GLN A 124 35.16 3.37 17.88
CA GLN A 124 34.54 2.42 18.81
C GLN A 124 33.08 2.80 19.08
N VAL A 125 32.18 1.85 18.84
CA VAL A 125 30.74 2.01 19.06
C VAL A 125 30.30 1.25 20.30
N LEU A 126 30.72 0.00 20.44
CA LEU A 126 30.27 -0.91 21.49
C LEU A 126 31.44 -1.77 21.99
N VAL A 127 31.52 -1.94 23.31
CA VAL A 127 32.37 -2.92 23.97
C VAL A 127 31.57 -3.62 25.06
N LEU A 128 31.49 -4.95 24.97
CA LEU A 128 30.96 -5.86 25.96
C LEU A 128 32.09 -6.75 26.45
N GLU A 129 32.33 -6.79 27.75
CA GLU A 129 33.37 -7.60 28.39
C GLU A 129 32.74 -8.46 29.48
N GLU A 130 32.83 -9.78 29.33
CA GLU A 130 32.27 -10.77 30.25
C GLU A 130 30.81 -10.46 30.65
N LEU A 131 30.02 -9.92 29.71
CA LEU A 131 28.70 -9.39 29.98
C LEU A 131 27.72 -10.53 30.24
N VAL A 132 27.15 -10.57 31.44
CA VAL A 132 26.08 -11.51 31.78
C VAL A 132 24.74 -10.78 31.83
N LEU A 133 23.81 -11.20 30.98
CA LEU A 133 22.47 -10.61 30.91
C LEU A 133 21.59 -11.11 32.07
N PRO A 134 20.76 -10.24 32.65
CA PRO A 134 19.78 -10.66 33.65
C PRO A 134 18.63 -11.43 33.01
N HIS A 135 18.07 -12.41 33.74
CA HIS A 135 16.90 -13.19 33.34
C HIS A 135 17.04 -14.02 32.04
N VAL A 136 18.25 -14.17 31.52
CA VAL A 136 18.53 -14.93 30.30
C VAL A 136 19.71 -15.86 30.56
N PRO A 137 19.55 -17.19 30.43
CA PRO A 137 20.63 -18.14 30.66
C PRO A 137 21.54 -18.23 29.44
N VAL A 138 22.30 -17.15 29.18
CA VAL A 138 23.33 -17.11 28.14
C VAL A 138 24.73 -17.05 28.76
N PRO A 139 25.74 -17.68 28.14
CA PRO A 139 27.13 -17.50 28.54
C PRO A 139 27.55 -16.02 28.49
N PRO A 140 28.62 -15.64 29.23
CA PRO A 140 29.17 -14.29 29.15
C PRO A 140 29.43 -13.85 27.71
N ILE A 141 29.00 -12.64 27.38
CA ILE A 141 29.06 -12.09 26.04
C ILE A 141 30.27 -11.16 25.95
N ASN A 142 31.21 -11.50 25.07
CA ASN A 142 32.32 -10.65 24.68
C ASN A 142 32.08 -10.15 23.25
N TRP A 143 31.94 -8.84 23.08
CA TRP A 143 31.69 -8.26 21.76
C TRP A 143 32.25 -6.84 21.67
N ARG A 144 33.12 -6.62 20.70
CA ARG A 144 33.60 -5.30 20.31
C ARG A 144 33.12 -4.95 18.91
N MET A 145 32.69 -3.71 18.72
CA MET A 145 32.28 -3.21 17.42
C MET A 145 32.76 -1.77 17.21
N ASP A 146 33.46 -1.56 16.09
CA ASP A 146 33.98 -0.28 15.62
C ASP A 146 33.25 0.09 14.31
N GLY A 147 32.72 1.31 14.22
CA GLY A 147 31.84 1.75 13.13
C GLY A 147 32.57 2.35 11.92
N PRO A 148 31.83 2.70 10.85
CA PRO A 148 30.40 2.48 10.67
C PRO A 148 30.08 1.05 10.22
N MET A 149 29.09 0.40 10.85
CA MET A 149 28.64 -0.94 10.45
C MET A 149 27.13 -1.13 10.64
N ARG A 150 26.55 -2.09 9.92
CA ARG A 150 25.18 -2.56 10.11
C ARG A 150 25.21 -4.01 10.59
N VAL A 151 24.64 -4.27 11.76
CA VAL A 151 24.64 -5.60 12.40
C VAL A 151 23.20 -6.10 12.56
N ALA A 152 22.98 -7.36 12.20
CA ALA A 152 21.72 -8.04 12.44
C ALA A 152 21.86 -9.04 13.59
N LEU A 153 21.22 -8.76 14.73
CA LEU A 153 21.13 -9.69 15.85
C LEU A 153 20.00 -10.69 15.62
N ARG A 154 20.32 -11.97 15.43
CA ARG A 154 19.35 -13.05 15.13
C ARG A 154 19.34 -14.11 16.22
N GLY A 155 18.19 -14.75 16.42
CA GLY A 155 18.01 -15.84 17.38
C GLY A 155 16.53 -16.08 17.68
N PRO A 156 16.16 -17.21 18.32
CA PRO A 156 14.77 -17.55 18.64
C PRO A 156 14.14 -16.55 19.62
N ASN A 157 12.81 -16.58 19.73
CA ASN A 157 12.11 -15.76 20.72
C ASN A 157 12.52 -16.18 22.14
N GLY A 158 12.71 -15.21 23.03
CA GLY A 158 13.15 -15.48 24.41
C GLY A 158 14.67 -15.63 24.61
N CYS A 159 15.50 -15.64 23.55
CA CYS A 159 16.97 -15.79 23.70
C CYS A 159 17.69 -14.53 24.24
N GLY A 160 16.96 -13.53 24.74
CA GLY A 160 17.55 -12.34 25.37
C GLY A 160 17.93 -11.18 24.46
N LYS A 161 17.54 -11.16 23.18
CA LYS A 161 17.86 -10.02 22.27
C LYS A 161 17.38 -8.67 22.82
N SER A 162 16.12 -8.59 23.22
CA SER A 162 15.56 -7.35 23.79
C SER A 162 16.23 -6.99 25.12
N THR A 163 16.62 -7.97 25.92
CA THR A 163 17.38 -7.75 27.17
C THR A 163 18.77 -7.18 26.87
N LEU A 164 19.48 -7.72 25.88
CA LEU A 164 20.78 -7.21 25.45
C LEU A 164 20.68 -5.74 25.00
N LEU A 165 19.66 -5.41 24.19
CA LEU A 165 19.43 -4.03 23.75
C LEU A 165 19.12 -3.10 24.94
N LYS A 166 18.33 -3.54 25.92
CA LYS A 166 18.05 -2.75 27.14
C LYS A 166 19.31 -2.51 27.98
N VAL A 167 20.19 -3.50 28.09
CA VAL A 167 21.48 -3.36 28.76
C VAL A 167 22.38 -2.37 28.02
N MET A 168 22.42 -2.42 26.69
CA MET A 168 23.16 -1.43 25.87
C MET A 168 22.64 0.00 26.03
N LEU A 169 21.34 0.16 26.24
CA LEU A 169 20.70 1.45 26.50
C LEU A 169 20.89 1.96 27.93
N GLY A 170 21.42 1.12 28.83
CA GLY A 170 21.54 1.43 30.25
C GLY A 170 20.22 1.35 31.03
N GLU A 171 19.15 0.84 30.42
CA GLU A 171 17.83 0.67 31.06
C GLU A 171 17.78 -0.53 32.02
N THR A 172 18.75 -1.42 31.91
CA THR A 172 18.85 -2.62 32.73
C THR A 172 20.31 -2.89 33.05
N ALA A 173 20.63 -3.10 34.32
CA ALA A 173 21.99 -3.43 34.73
C ALA A 173 22.34 -4.89 34.35
N PRO A 174 23.58 -5.16 33.90
CA PRO A 174 24.05 -6.53 33.77
C PRO A 174 24.20 -7.21 35.14
N VAL A 175 24.21 -8.54 35.16
CA VAL A 175 24.50 -9.31 36.37
C VAL A 175 25.98 -9.19 36.73
N THR A 176 26.85 -9.33 35.73
CA THR A 176 28.31 -9.14 35.81
C THR A 176 28.85 -8.63 34.48
N GLY A 177 30.11 -8.20 34.47
CA GLY A 177 30.79 -7.68 33.28
C GLY A 177 30.47 -6.21 33.01
N THR A 178 30.91 -5.71 31.86
CA THR A 178 30.74 -4.30 31.48
C THR A 178 30.11 -4.15 30.09
N CYS A 179 29.32 -3.09 29.94
CA CYS A 179 28.75 -2.67 28.67
C CYS A 179 29.05 -1.19 28.47
N LYS A 180 29.82 -0.86 27.43
CA LYS A 180 30.20 0.50 27.07
C LYS A 180 29.74 0.82 25.66
N VAL A 181 28.83 1.79 25.56
CA VAL A 181 28.41 2.40 24.29
C VAL A 181 29.06 3.77 24.18
N SER A 182 29.86 3.99 23.13
CA SER A 182 30.72 5.18 22.98
C SER A 182 30.19 6.21 21.98
N VAL A 183 28.94 6.05 21.53
CA VAL A 183 28.26 6.95 20.59
C VAL A 183 26.85 7.26 21.08
N ARG A 184 26.25 8.32 20.55
CA ARG A 184 24.82 8.59 20.75
C ARG A 184 24.01 7.44 20.16
N CYS A 185 23.08 6.91 20.94
CA CYS A 185 22.21 5.83 20.52
C CYS A 185 20.75 6.29 20.53
N ALA A 186 19.96 5.70 19.65
CA ALA A 186 18.52 5.81 19.64
C ALA A 186 17.93 4.40 19.57
N TYR A 187 16.84 4.18 20.30
CA TYR A 187 16.15 2.89 20.34
C TYR A 187 14.75 3.03 19.75
N LEU A 188 14.47 2.23 18.73
CA LEU A 188 13.13 2.03 18.21
C LEU A 188 12.55 0.79 18.87
N ASP A 189 11.57 0.98 19.73
CA ASP A 189 10.96 -0.12 20.47
C ASP A 189 9.93 -0.85 19.61
N GLN A 190 9.76 -2.16 19.86
CA GLN A 190 8.87 -2.99 19.04
C GLN A 190 7.38 -2.64 19.22
N HIS A 191 7.01 -2.06 20.35
CA HIS A 191 5.61 -1.79 20.71
C HIS A 191 5.21 -0.33 20.55
N LEU A 192 6.11 0.53 20.05
CA LEU A 192 5.90 1.99 19.96
C LEU A 192 5.45 2.61 21.30
N SER A 193 5.81 1.97 22.42
CA SER A 193 5.38 2.31 23.78
C SER A 193 5.89 3.66 24.26
N ARG A 194 6.88 4.22 23.56
CA ARG A 194 7.44 5.55 23.82
C ARG A 194 6.71 6.67 23.10
N LEU A 195 5.77 6.34 22.21
CA LEU A 195 4.94 7.32 21.52
C LEU A 195 3.63 7.51 22.27
N ASP A 196 3.31 8.77 22.57
CA ASP A 196 1.99 9.19 23.03
C ASP A 196 1.02 9.24 21.86
N LEU A 197 0.15 8.24 21.77
CA LEU A 197 -0.84 8.08 20.69
C LEU A 197 -1.96 9.13 20.73
N SER A 198 -1.95 10.06 21.69
CA SER A 198 -2.84 11.23 21.69
C SER A 198 -2.26 12.43 20.93
N GLN A 199 -0.99 12.34 20.52
CA GLN A 199 -0.27 13.44 19.88
C GLN A 199 0.01 13.13 18.42
N SER A 200 -0.05 14.19 17.61
CA SER A 200 0.28 14.09 16.20
C SER A 200 1.75 13.73 15.96
N VAL A 201 2.02 13.15 14.79
CA VAL A 201 3.39 12.85 14.34
C VAL A 201 4.25 14.11 14.33
N MET A 202 3.69 15.24 13.91
CA MET A 202 4.40 16.53 13.93
C MET A 202 4.77 16.96 15.36
N THR A 203 3.87 16.77 16.31
CA THR A 203 4.12 17.11 17.72
C THR A 203 5.25 16.27 18.29
N HIS A 204 5.24 14.96 18.05
CA HIS A 204 6.32 14.05 18.48
C HIS A 204 7.69 14.45 17.92
N LEU A 205 7.74 14.79 16.63
CA LEU A 205 8.99 15.15 15.97
C LEU A 205 9.50 16.53 16.40
N SER A 206 8.60 17.47 16.70
CA SER A 206 8.96 18.77 17.28
C SER A 206 9.49 18.62 18.71
N LEU A 207 8.86 17.78 19.54
CA LEU A 207 9.30 17.49 20.91
C LEU A 207 10.67 16.78 20.96
N GLY A 208 10.98 15.97 19.95
CA GLY A 208 12.25 15.25 19.84
C GLY A 208 13.47 16.12 19.49
N ASN A 209 13.34 17.46 19.43
CA ASN A 209 14.38 18.38 18.97
C ASN A 209 14.97 17.97 17.62
N THR A 210 14.10 17.66 16.66
CA THR A 210 14.55 17.28 15.32
C THR A 210 15.33 18.45 14.70
N PRO A 211 16.53 18.23 14.13
CA PRO A 211 17.35 19.30 13.55
C PRO A 211 16.81 19.83 12.20
N LEU A 212 15.65 19.36 11.77
CA LEU A 212 15.05 19.70 10.48
C LEU A 212 13.98 20.77 10.67
N GLU A 213 13.97 21.75 9.76
CA GLU A 213 12.86 22.69 9.66
C GLU A 213 11.56 21.99 9.26
N GLU A 214 10.42 22.57 9.65
CA GLU A 214 9.10 21.98 9.48
C GLU A 214 8.76 21.63 8.02
N GLY A 215 9.18 22.47 7.06
CA GLY A 215 8.98 22.20 5.64
C GLY A 215 9.77 20.98 5.13
N ALA A 216 11.02 20.83 5.58
CA ALA A 216 11.85 19.67 5.26
C ALA A 216 11.30 18.41 5.92
N LEU A 217 10.80 18.52 7.16
CA LEU A 217 10.16 17.42 7.88
C LEU A 217 8.91 16.91 7.16
N ARG A 218 8.01 17.81 6.76
CA ARG A 218 6.80 17.47 5.98
C ARG A 218 7.16 16.79 4.65
N THR A 219 8.20 17.27 3.97
CA THR A 219 8.68 16.67 2.72
C THR A 219 9.16 15.23 2.95
N ARG A 220 9.93 14.98 4.02
CA ARG A 220 10.37 13.62 4.36
C ARG A 220 9.21 12.72 4.78
N LEU A 221 8.26 13.23 5.56
CA LEU A 221 7.07 12.47 5.96
C LEU A 221 6.20 12.09 4.74
N ALA A 222 6.06 12.99 3.77
CA ALA A 222 5.36 12.68 2.53
C ALA A 222 6.05 11.56 1.73
N GLN A 223 7.40 11.51 1.70
CA GLN A 223 8.16 10.41 1.12
C GLN A 223 7.96 9.08 1.87
N LEU A 224 7.64 9.15 3.17
CA LEU A 224 7.22 8.03 3.99
C LEU A 224 5.71 7.72 3.90
N GLN A 225 4.99 8.34 2.95
CA GLN A 225 3.54 8.21 2.75
C GLN A 225 2.69 8.70 3.93
N LEU A 226 3.27 9.53 4.77
CA LEU A 226 2.61 10.31 5.81
C LEU A 226 2.35 11.71 5.24
N GLY A 227 1.27 11.83 4.46
CA GLY A 227 0.83 13.11 3.89
C GLY A 227 0.29 14.08 4.94
N ALA A 228 0.02 15.32 4.52
CA ALA A 228 -0.37 16.43 5.39
C ALA A 228 -1.54 16.11 6.33
N GLU A 229 -2.56 15.40 5.85
CA GLU A 229 -3.71 15.01 6.68
C GLU A 229 -3.32 13.99 7.75
N LYS A 230 -2.45 13.01 7.43
CA LYS A 230 -2.07 11.94 8.36
C LYS A 230 -1.13 12.43 9.46
N VAL A 231 -0.22 13.36 9.15
CA VAL A 231 0.78 13.82 10.12
C VAL A 231 0.20 14.72 11.21
N ALA A 232 -1.00 15.26 10.99
CA ALA A 232 -1.74 16.07 11.94
C ALA A 232 -2.71 15.26 12.81
N LEU A 233 -2.95 13.98 12.48
CA LEU A 233 -3.79 13.09 13.28
C LEU A 233 -3.02 12.55 14.49
N PRO A 234 -3.71 12.34 15.64
CA PRO A 234 -3.20 11.53 16.73
C PRO A 234 -3.11 10.04 16.35
#